data_AF-A0A3D6E954-F1
#
_entry.id   AF-A0A3D6E954-F1
#
_cell.length_a   1.000
_cell.length_b   1.000
_cell.length_c   1.000
_cell.angle_alpha   90.00
_cell.angle_beta   90.00
_cell.angle_gamma   90.00
#
_symmetry.space_group_name_H-M   'P 1'
#
loop_
_entity.id
_entity.type
_entity.pdbx_description
1 polymer ?
#
loop_
_entity_poly.entity_id
_entity_poly.type
_entity_poly.pdbx_seq_one_letter_code
_entity_poly.pdbx_strand_id
1 'polypeptide(L)'
;MESETAFGGKRKEAIMSTYPFQFVNRRGSAAITTTGVTVSTTNVVYTFANHAFVNAWYRGTIFIDIAQAVPTGTTGTLPVLFETNGVTQSVTKYNGEALTAADIPGTGVYEFWFDKATNTLQIMTGVV
;
A
#
# COMPACT_ATOMS: atom_id res chain seq x y z
N MET A 1 -48.84 40.47 16.85
CA MET A 1 -48.12 39.69 17.87
C MET A 1 -48.50 38.24 17.61
N GLU A 2 -47.95 37.59 16.58
CA GLU A 2 -46.60 37.02 16.54
C GLU A 2 -46.26 36.36 17.90
N SER A 3 -46.01 35.06 17.99
CA SER A 3 -45.11 34.30 17.13
C SER A 3 -45.42 32.79 17.15
N GLU A 4 -45.30 32.21 15.96
CA GLU A 4 -45.20 30.79 15.69
C GLU A 4 -43.77 30.35 16.06
N THR A 5 -43.61 29.52 17.10
CA THR A 5 -42.29 29.02 17.52
C THR A 5 -42.05 27.59 17.04
N ALA A 6 -41.41 27.55 15.87
CA ALA A 6 -40.32 26.66 15.47
C ALA A 6 -40.52 25.14 15.54
N PHE A 7 -40.72 24.57 14.34
CA PHE A 7 -40.36 23.20 13.97
C PHE A 7 -38.98 22.80 14.53
N GLY A 8 -38.99 21.92 15.53
CA GLY A 8 -37.81 21.21 16.01
C GLY A 8 -37.29 20.27 14.93
N GLY A 9 -36.43 20.80 14.06
CA GLY A 9 -35.77 20.04 13.01
C GLY A 9 -35.07 18.82 13.60
N LYS A 10 -35.43 17.63 13.09
CA LYS A 10 -34.61 16.43 13.25
C LYS A 10 -33.18 16.81 12.88
N ARG A 11 -32.28 16.82 13.85
CA ARG A 11 -30.85 16.89 13.57
C ARG A 11 -30.57 15.71 12.66
N LYS A 12 -30.39 15.98 11.36
CA LYS A 12 -29.73 15.04 10.47
C LYS A 12 -28.39 14.80 11.15
N GLU A 13 -28.20 13.62 11.73
CA GLU A 13 -26.87 13.08 11.92
C GLU A 13 -26.28 13.02 10.51
N ALA A 14 -25.65 14.11 10.10
CA ALA A 14 -24.61 14.02 9.11
C ALA A 14 -23.61 13.08 9.77
N ILE A 15 -23.59 11.83 9.34
CA ILE A 15 -22.43 10.96 9.49
C ILE A 15 -21.34 11.76 8.80
N MET A 16 -20.67 12.62 9.57
CA MET A 16 -19.50 13.35 9.12
C MET A 16 -18.57 12.24 8.67
N SER A 17 -18.34 12.13 7.36
CA SER A 17 -17.20 11.41 6.84
C SER A 17 -16.01 11.98 7.60
N THR A 18 -15.54 11.26 8.61
CA THR A 18 -14.39 11.62 9.43
C THR A 18 -13.32 12.04 8.45
N TYR A 19 -13.05 13.36 8.44
CA TYR A 19 -12.23 14.09 7.47
C TYR A 19 -11.43 13.16 6.53
N PRO A 20 -11.81 13.04 5.24
CA PRO A 20 -11.27 12.01 4.34
C PRO A 20 -9.74 12.10 4.11
N PHE A 21 -9.12 13.18 4.60
CA PHE A 21 -7.69 13.46 4.51
C PHE A 21 -6.93 13.28 5.83
N GLN A 22 -7.59 13.05 6.96
CA GLN A 22 -6.97 13.16 8.30
C GLN A 22 -5.82 12.16 8.53
N PHE A 23 -5.78 11.07 7.76
CA PHE A 23 -4.77 10.02 7.88
C PHE A 23 -4.15 9.59 6.54
N VAL A 24 -4.45 10.29 5.44
CA VAL A 24 -3.91 9.97 4.11
C VAL A 24 -2.67 10.81 3.83
N ASN A 25 -1.53 10.18 3.49
CA ASN A 25 -0.28 10.86 3.11
C ASN A 25 0.12 12.00 4.09
N ARG A 26 -0.14 11.85 5.41
CA ARG A 26 0.03 12.94 6.42
C ARG A 26 1.47 13.46 6.55
N ARG A 27 2.44 12.73 6.00
CA ARG A 27 3.87 13.10 5.92
C ARG A 27 4.37 13.17 4.47
N GLY A 28 3.47 13.37 3.51
CA GLY A 28 3.73 13.21 2.08
C GLY A 28 3.65 11.75 1.64
N SER A 29 3.87 11.52 0.35
CA SER A 29 4.03 10.18 -0.22
C SER A 29 5.39 9.62 0.18
N ALA A 30 5.42 8.37 0.63
CA ALA A 30 6.67 7.70 0.93
C ALA A 30 7.42 7.36 -0.36
N ALA A 31 8.74 7.48 -0.35
CA ALA A 31 9.63 7.03 -1.41
C ALA A 31 10.75 6.19 -0.79
N ILE A 32 10.84 4.93 -1.19
CA ILE A 32 11.81 3.96 -0.64
C ILE A 32 12.40 3.10 -1.76
N THR A 33 13.57 2.53 -1.51
CA THR A 33 14.30 1.70 -2.49
C THR A 33 14.58 0.33 -1.91
N THR A 34 14.51 -0.70 -2.74
CA THR A 34 14.86 -2.07 -2.34
C THR A 34 16.38 -2.23 -2.19
N THR A 35 16.82 -2.95 -1.15
CA THR A 35 18.23 -3.26 -0.89
C THR A 35 18.67 -4.61 -1.45
N GLY A 36 17.71 -5.49 -1.77
CA GLY A 36 17.99 -6.79 -2.33
C GLY A 36 16.73 -7.53 -2.76
N VAL A 37 16.94 -8.63 -3.47
CA VAL A 37 15.89 -9.60 -3.84
C VAL A 37 16.38 -11.01 -3.56
N THR A 38 15.55 -11.83 -2.94
CA THR A 38 15.79 -13.25 -2.73
C THR A 38 14.65 -14.05 -3.32
N VAL A 39 14.95 -15.23 -3.87
CA VAL A 39 13.98 -16.13 -4.48
C VAL A 39 14.04 -17.45 -3.75
N SER A 40 12.89 -17.90 -3.26
CA SER A 40 12.71 -19.23 -2.67
C SER A 40 11.86 -20.11 -3.59
N THR A 41 11.54 -21.31 -3.13
CA THR A 41 10.60 -22.19 -3.84
C THR A 41 9.14 -21.71 -3.74
N THR A 42 8.83 -20.75 -2.85
CA THR A 42 7.46 -20.33 -2.54
C THR A 42 7.19 -18.85 -2.75
N ASN A 43 8.22 -18.01 -2.85
CA ASN A 43 8.05 -16.55 -3.00
C ASN A 43 9.32 -15.86 -3.55
N VAL A 44 9.10 -14.62 -3.99
CA VAL A 44 10.15 -13.63 -4.25
C VAL A 44 10.05 -12.56 -3.17
N VAL A 45 11.16 -12.27 -2.48
CA VAL A 45 11.18 -11.31 -1.37
C VAL A 45 12.09 -10.14 -1.73
N TYR A 46 11.54 -8.93 -1.75
CA TYR A 46 12.31 -7.69 -1.81
C TYR A 46 12.56 -7.17 -0.40
N THR A 47 13.81 -6.89 -0.07
CA THR A 47 14.20 -6.35 1.23
C THR A 47 14.37 -4.85 1.17
N PHE A 48 14.07 -4.18 2.29
CA PHE A 48 14.23 -2.74 2.46
C PHE A 48 15.11 -2.45 3.67
N ALA A 49 15.84 -1.33 3.61
CA ALA A 49 16.46 -0.76 4.80
C ALA A 49 15.40 -0.39 5.84
N ASN A 50 15.79 -0.39 7.12
CA ASN A 50 14.89 0.01 8.19
C ASN A 50 14.37 1.44 7.95
N HIS A 51 13.05 1.59 7.91
CA HIS A 51 12.40 2.88 7.72
C HIS A 51 11.20 3.05 8.64
N ALA A 52 10.91 4.30 9.04
CA ALA A 52 9.82 4.63 9.95
C ALA A 52 8.41 4.28 9.40
N PHE A 53 8.31 3.97 8.11
CA PHE A 53 7.05 3.64 7.44
C PHE A 53 6.37 2.39 8.02
N VAL A 54 7.14 1.35 8.38
CA VAL A 54 6.59 0.09 8.92
C VAL A 54 5.75 0.31 10.19
N ASN A 55 6.12 1.33 10.96
CA ASN A 55 5.60 1.59 12.30
C ASN A 55 4.60 2.76 12.36
N ALA A 56 4.36 3.45 11.23
CA ALA A 56 3.45 4.58 11.20
C ALA A 56 2.00 4.11 10.95
N TRP A 57 1.04 4.82 11.55
CA TRP A 57 -0.37 4.73 11.18
C TRP A 57 -0.58 5.46 9.86
N TYR A 58 -0.18 4.81 8.77
CA TYR A 58 -0.14 5.37 7.44
C TYR A 58 -1.20 4.73 6.53
N ARG A 59 -1.94 5.58 5.83
CA ARG A 59 -2.71 5.20 4.66
C ARG A 59 -2.29 6.13 3.53
N GLY A 60 -2.08 5.60 2.32
CA GLY A 60 -1.68 6.45 1.21
C GLY A 60 -0.75 5.82 0.19
N THR A 61 -0.24 6.68 -0.68
CA THR A 61 0.63 6.34 -1.80
C THR A 61 2.06 6.08 -1.33
N ILE A 62 2.69 5.05 -1.86
CA ILE A 62 4.11 4.76 -1.69
C ILE A 62 4.71 4.60 -3.09
N PHE A 63 5.82 5.29 -3.34
CA PHE A 63 6.67 5.04 -4.50
C PHE A 63 7.81 4.13 -4.06
N ILE A 64 7.98 3.02 -4.76
CA ILE A 64 9.04 2.06 -4.48
C ILE A 64 9.91 1.94 -5.71
N ASP A 65 11.18 2.28 -5.54
CA ASP A 65 12.22 2.01 -6.53
C ASP A 65 12.72 0.57 -6.36
N ILE A 66 12.31 -0.30 -7.30
CA ILE A 66 12.80 -1.67 -7.41
C ILE A 66 14.20 -1.59 -8.05
N ALA A 67 15.23 -1.67 -7.22
CA ALA A 67 16.63 -1.53 -7.67
C ALA A 67 17.23 -2.83 -8.21
N GLN A 68 16.67 -4.00 -7.83
CA GLN A 68 17.14 -5.31 -8.28
C GLN A 68 16.08 -5.98 -9.15
N ALA A 69 16.47 -6.43 -10.35
CA ALA A 69 15.56 -7.22 -11.19
C ALA A 69 15.27 -8.57 -10.54
N VAL A 70 14.09 -9.11 -10.82
CA VAL A 70 13.79 -10.52 -10.49
C VAL A 70 14.85 -11.41 -11.16
N PRO A 71 15.52 -12.32 -10.41
CA PRO A 71 16.53 -13.20 -10.99
C PRO A 71 16.01 -14.02 -12.18
N THR A 72 16.83 -14.20 -13.20
CA THR A 72 16.47 -14.98 -14.38
C THR A 72 16.18 -16.44 -14.00
N GLY A 73 15.20 -17.05 -14.66
CA GLY A 73 14.76 -18.43 -14.34
C GLY A 73 13.80 -18.54 -13.14
N THR A 74 13.41 -17.42 -12.52
CA THR A 74 12.37 -17.41 -11.48
C THR A 74 11.02 -17.83 -12.04
N THR A 75 10.30 -18.69 -11.31
CA THR A 75 8.92 -19.07 -11.65
C THR A 75 8.00 -17.85 -11.56
N GLY A 76 7.40 -17.47 -12.69
CA GLY A 76 6.59 -16.24 -12.81
C GLY A 76 5.35 -16.16 -11.92
N THR A 77 4.87 -17.30 -11.39
CA THR A 77 3.69 -17.38 -10.51
C THR A 77 4.03 -17.20 -9.03
N LEU A 78 5.31 -17.08 -8.67
CA LEU A 78 5.68 -16.91 -7.26
C LEU A 78 5.20 -15.56 -6.74
N PRO A 79 4.52 -15.52 -5.59
CA PRO A 79 4.06 -14.27 -4.98
C PRO A 79 5.24 -13.42 -4.53
N VAL A 80 5.07 -12.11 -4.65
CA VAL A 80 6.02 -11.09 -4.21
C VAL A 80 5.67 -10.64 -2.79
N LEU A 81 6.69 -10.63 -1.93
CA LEU A 81 6.61 -10.11 -0.57
C LEU A 81 7.62 -8.98 -0.40
N PHE A 82 7.26 -7.98 0.39
CA PHE A 82 8.16 -6.92 0.82
C PHE A 82 8.57 -7.14 2.27
N GLU A 83 9.86 -7.06 2.55
CA GLU A 83 10.41 -7.32 3.86
C GLU A 83 11.13 -6.11 4.43
N THR A 84 10.83 -5.77 5.68
CA THR A 84 11.61 -4.81 6.46
C THR A 84 11.90 -5.39 7.83
N ASN A 85 13.18 -5.44 8.21
CA ASN A 85 13.64 -5.99 9.50
C ASN A 85 13.10 -7.42 9.79
N GLY A 86 13.06 -8.30 8.79
CA GLY A 86 12.58 -9.68 8.95
C GLY A 86 11.05 -9.85 9.01
N VAL A 87 10.28 -8.76 8.89
CA VAL A 87 8.82 -8.82 8.80
C VAL A 87 8.40 -8.67 7.35
N THR A 88 7.62 -9.63 6.85
CA THR A 88 7.11 -9.63 5.48
C THR A 88 5.70 -9.07 5.38
N GLN A 89 5.44 -8.37 4.28
CA GLN A 89 4.15 -7.83 3.87
C GLN A 89 3.81 -8.38 2.48
N SER A 90 2.67 -9.03 2.36
CA SER A 90 2.15 -9.46 1.06
C SER A 90 1.76 -8.25 0.22
N VAL A 91 2.07 -8.34 -1.08
CA VAL A 91 1.71 -7.34 -2.06
C VAL A 91 0.61 -7.90 -2.94
N THR A 92 -0.41 -7.08 -3.19
CA THR A 92 -1.60 -7.49 -3.95
C THR A 92 -1.80 -6.68 -5.21
N LYS A 93 -2.51 -7.27 -6.17
CA LYS A 93 -3.11 -6.63 -7.34
C LYS A 93 -4.53 -6.20 -7.03
N TYR A 94 -5.26 -5.78 -8.06
CA TYR A 94 -6.71 -5.63 -7.98
C TYR A 94 -7.38 -6.94 -7.53
N ASN A 95 -8.49 -6.81 -6.81
CA ASN A 95 -9.28 -7.91 -6.24
C ASN A 95 -8.56 -8.77 -5.18
N GLY A 96 -7.39 -8.34 -4.68
CA GLY A 96 -6.68 -9.03 -3.61
C GLY A 96 -5.82 -10.21 -4.07
N GLU A 97 -5.72 -10.43 -5.39
CA GLU A 97 -4.79 -11.42 -5.96
C GLU A 97 -3.34 -11.08 -5.61
N ALA A 98 -2.49 -12.08 -5.44
CA ALA A 98 -1.08 -11.85 -5.15
C ALA A 98 -0.38 -11.19 -6.34
N LEU A 99 0.44 -10.17 -6.08
CA LEU A 99 1.44 -9.72 -7.05
C LEU A 99 2.44 -10.86 -7.26
N THR A 100 2.77 -11.20 -8.50
CA THR A 100 3.70 -12.28 -8.81
C THR A 100 4.98 -11.77 -9.46
N ALA A 101 6.00 -12.64 -9.51
CA ALA A 101 7.29 -12.34 -10.13
C ALA A 101 7.17 -11.89 -11.59
N ALA A 102 6.21 -12.43 -12.35
CA ALA A 102 5.95 -12.03 -13.73
C ALA A 102 5.36 -10.62 -13.88
N ASP A 103 4.69 -10.12 -12.83
CA ASP A 103 4.08 -8.78 -12.82
C ASP A 103 5.14 -7.67 -12.62
N ILE A 104 6.39 -8.01 -12.31
CA ILE A 104 7.52 -7.06 -12.16
C ILE A 104 8.45 -7.22 -13.38
N PRO A 105 8.21 -6.47 -14.47
CA PRO A 105 8.95 -6.65 -15.74
C PRO A 105 10.42 -6.18 -15.66
N GLY A 106 10.77 -5.37 -14.66
CA GLY A 106 12.12 -4.84 -14.53
C GLY A 106 12.30 -3.92 -13.33
N THR A 107 13.44 -3.24 -13.29
CA THR A 107 13.77 -2.24 -12.27
C THR A 107 13.11 -0.89 -12.57
N GLY A 108 13.01 -0.05 -11.54
CA GLY A 108 12.47 1.31 -11.64
C GLY A 108 11.42 1.60 -10.59
N VAL A 109 10.75 2.74 -10.74
CA VAL A 109 9.78 3.25 -9.77
C VAL A 109 8.38 2.71 -10.06
N TYR A 110 7.79 2.09 -9.06
CA TYR A 110 6.42 1.58 -9.06
C TYR A 110 5.61 2.30 -7.98
N GLU A 111 4.36 2.58 -8.29
CA GLU A 111 3.41 3.20 -7.36
C GLU A 111 2.54 2.13 -6.68
N PHE A 112 2.39 2.27 -5.36
CA PHE A 112 1.60 1.41 -4.49
C PHE A 112 0.66 2.23 -3.61
N TRP A 113 -0.40 1.58 -3.16
CA TRP A 113 -1.26 2.06 -2.09
C TRP A 113 -1.13 1.16 -0.87
N PHE A 114 -0.90 1.77 0.29
CA PHE A 114 -0.94 1.06 1.57
C PHE A 114 -2.09 1.57 2.42
N ASP A 115 -2.82 0.66 3.04
CA ASP A 115 -3.83 0.97 4.04
C ASP A 115 -3.53 0.20 5.33
N LYS A 116 -3.13 0.91 6.39
CA LYS A 116 -2.86 0.30 7.70
C LYS A 116 -4.10 -0.30 8.37
N ALA A 117 -5.31 0.20 8.08
CA ALA A 117 -6.54 -0.29 8.71
C ALA A 117 -6.86 -1.72 8.27
N THR A 118 -6.63 -2.04 7.00
CA THR A 118 -6.78 -3.40 6.44
C THR A 118 -5.46 -4.14 6.33
N ASN A 119 -4.34 -3.47 6.64
CA ASN A 119 -2.97 -3.93 6.44
C ASN A 119 -2.71 -4.45 5.00
N THR A 120 -3.29 -3.75 4.02
CA THR A 120 -3.20 -4.11 2.60
C THR A 120 -2.16 -3.23 1.92
N LEU A 121 -1.21 -3.86 1.23
CA LEU A 121 -0.33 -3.22 0.27
C LEU A 121 -0.74 -3.68 -1.13
N GLN A 122 -1.10 -2.72 -1.98
CA GLN A 122 -1.58 -2.97 -3.33
C GLN A 122 -0.74 -2.20 -4.34
N ILE A 123 -0.36 -2.86 -5.44
CA ILE A 123 0.27 -2.16 -6.56
C ILE A 123 -0.79 -1.39 -7.35
N MET A 124 -0.47 -0.15 -7.73
CA MET A 124 -1.37 0.71 -8.53
C MET A 124 -0.95 0.80 -10.00
N THR A 125 0.31 0.47 -10.30
CA THR A 125 0.93 0.58 -11.62
C THR A 125 1.41 -0.79 -12.09
N GLY A 126 1.57 -0.98 -13.40
CA GLY A 126 2.18 -2.22 -13.93
C GLY A 126 1.34 -3.49 -13.78
N VAL A 127 0.04 -3.40 -13.49
CA VAL A 127 -0.88 -4.53 -13.63
C VAL A 127 -1.17 -4.68 -15.13
N VAL A 128 -0.67 -5.77 -15.74
CA VAL A 128 -0.93 -6.13 -17.15
C VAL A 128 -1.73 -7.42 -17.21
#